data_AF-X1LTW5-F1
#
_entry.id   AF-X1LTW5-F1
#
_cell.length_a   1.000
_cell.length_b   1.000
_cell.length_c   1.000
_cell.angle_alpha   90.00
_cell.angle_beta   90.00
_cell.angle_gamma   90.00
#
_symmetry.space_group_name_H-M   'P 1'
#
loop_
_entity.id
_entity.type
_entity.pdbx_description
1 polymer ?
#
loop_
_entity_poly.entity_id
_entity_poly.type
_entity_poly.pdbx_seq_one_letter_code
_entity_poly.pdbx_strand_id
1 'polypeptide(L)'
;MGKTKSSNFNEHRVFDAVHGTIGLSALEREIIDTRLFQRLRNIKHLGLTYLVFPDADFSRFSHSLGVCHLTGQILESLIKNSKKAARNDFYLSPKEIQKYRLAGLL
;
A
#
# COMPACT_ATOMS: atom_id res chain seq x y z
N MET A 1 -12.92 -26.30 -2.55
CA MET A 1 -13.19 -25.59 -3.82
C MET A 1 -13.32 -24.08 -3.52
N GLY A 2 -12.23 -23.41 -3.15
CA GLY A 2 -12.25 -21.99 -2.79
C GLY A 2 -11.81 -21.14 -3.97
N LYS A 3 -12.72 -20.32 -4.53
CA LYS A 3 -12.44 -19.42 -5.64
C LYS A 3 -11.29 -18.48 -5.24
N THR A 4 -10.16 -18.56 -5.95
CA THR A 4 -9.08 -17.57 -5.89
C THR A 4 -9.67 -16.23 -6.34
N LYS A 5 -10.03 -15.34 -5.39
CA LYS A 5 -10.39 -13.96 -5.71
C LYS A 5 -9.25 -13.37 -6.52
N SER A 6 -9.56 -12.95 -7.74
CA SER A 6 -8.63 -12.28 -8.65
C SER A 6 -7.96 -11.12 -7.93
N SER A 7 -6.63 -10.99 -8.04
CA SER A 7 -5.86 -9.89 -7.46
C SER A 7 -6.08 -8.61 -8.27
N ASN A 8 -7.30 -8.06 -8.22
CA ASN A 8 -7.62 -6.78 -8.83
C ASN A 8 -7.30 -5.66 -7.83
N PHE A 9 -6.22 -4.93 -8.08
CA PHE A 9 -5.76 -3.83 -7.23
C PHE A 9 -6.52 -2.51 -7.46
N ASN A 10 -7.66 -2.53 -8.16
CA ASN A 10 -8.47 -1.35 -8.48
C ASN A 10 -9.94 -1.49 -8.04
N GLU A 11 -10.26 -2.50 -7.22
CA GLU A 11 -11.62 -2.70 -6.71
C GLU A 11 -12.05 -1.56 -5.78
N HIS A 12 -11.10 -1.04 -5.01
CA HIS A 12 -11.31 0.11 -4.15
C HIS A 12 -10.27 1.19 -4.40
N ARG A 13 -10.69 2.45 -4.30
CA ARG A 13 -9.83 3.61 -4.51
C ARG A 13 -9.93 4.56 -3.33
N VAL A 14 -8.78 4.97 -2.82
CA VAL A 14 -8.67 5.97 -1.76
C VAL A 14 -7.80 7.10 -2.27
N PHE A 15 -8.23 8.33 -2.02
CA PHE A 15 -7.44 9.51 -2.35
C PHE A 15 -6.45 9.81 -1.21
N ASP A 16 -5.18 10.00 -1.58
CA ASP A 16 -4.10 10.46 -0.73
C ASP A 16 -3.53 11.76 -1.31
N ALA A 17 -3.18 12.72 -0.44
CA ALA A 17 -2.71 14.03 -0.88
C ALA A 17 -1.31 13.98 -1.54
N VAL A 18 -0.50 12.97 -1.22
CA VAL A 18 0.87 12.83 -1.73
C VAL A 18 0.89 11.96 -2.99
N HIS A 19 0.20 10.81 -2.96
CA HIS A 19 0.25 9.82 -4.03
C HIS A 19 -0.97 9.84 -4.97
N GLY A 20 -1.95 10.72 -4.73
CA GLY A 20 -3.17 10.79 -5.51
C GLY A 20 -4.08 9.59 -5.27
N THR A 21 -4.63 8.99 -6.33
CA THR A 21 -5.57 7.87 -6.18
C THR A 21 -4.83 6.55 -6.01
N ILE A 22 -4.91 5.96 -4.81
CA ILE A 22 -4.35 4.66 -4.48
C ILE A 22 -5.39 3.57 -4.70
N GLY A 23 -5.06 2.61 -5.55
CA GLY A 23 -5.86 1.39 -5.77
C GLY A 23 -5.54 0.30 -4.74
N LEU A 24 -6.60 -0.33 -4.22
CA LEU A 24 -6.56 -1.40 -3.23
C LEU A 24 -7.30 -2.64 -3.71
N SER A 25 -6.81 -3.80 -3.31
CA SER A 25 -7.50 -5.09 -3.43
C SER A 25 -8.52 -5.31 -2.31
N ALA A 26 -9.49 -6.21 -2.49
CA ALA A 26 -10.45 -6.57 -1.44
C ALA A 26 -9.79 -6.94 -0.10
N LEU A 27 -8.69 -7.69 -0.13
CA LEU A 27 -8.00 -8.13 1.10
C LEU A 27 -7.32 -6.96 1.82
N GLU A 28 -6.66 -6.07 1.08
CA GLU A 28 -6.07 -4.85 1.65
C GLU A 28 -7.16 -3.99 2.28
N ARG A 29 -8.34 -3.90 1.64
CA ARG A 29 -9.49 -3.17 2.17
C ARG A 29 -10.02 -3.80 3.46
N GLU A 30 -10.19 -5.12 3.50
CA GLU A 30 -10.63 -5.85 4.69
C GLU A 30 -9.69 -5.59 5.87
N ILE A 31 -8.37 -5.58 5.64
CA ILE A 31 -7.37 -5.27 6.68
C ILE A 31 -7.45 -3.81 7.13
N ILE A 32 -7.55 -2.88 6.18
CA ILE A 32 -7.67 -1.45 6.46
C ILE A 32 -8.92 -1.16 7.31
N ASP A 33 -10.03 -1.86 7.08
CA ASP A 33 -11.29 -1.68 7.81
C ASP A 33 -11.29 -2.31 9.21
N THR A 34 -10.24 -3.04 9.59
CA THR A 34 -10.12 -3.53 10.96
C THR A 34 -9.90 -2.39 11.95
N ARG A 35 -10.45 -2.55 13.17
CA ARG A 35 -10.25 -1.58 14.26
C ARG A 35 -8.77 -1.36 14.59
N LEU A 36 -7.94 -2.40 14.42
CA LEU A 36 -6.50 -2.34 14.65
C LEU A 36 -5.82 -1.36 13.69
N PHE A 37 -6.16 -1.42 12.41
CA PHE A 37 -5.59 -0.52 11.41
C PHE A 37 -6.19 0.89 11.48
N GLN A 38 -7.50 1.02 11.70
CA GLN A 38 -8.17 2.32 11.85
C GLN A 38 -7.62 3.15 13.03
N ARG A 39 -7.11 2.50 14.09
CA ARG A 39 -6.42 3.19 15.20
C ARG A 39 -5.27 4.09 14.72
N LEU A 40 -4.59 3.72 13.64
CA LEU A 40 -3.45 4.48 13.10
C LEU A 40 -3.84 5.89 12.62
N ARG A 41 -5.13 6.18 12.40
CA ARG A 41 -5.61 7.53 12.07
C ARG A 41 -5.36 8.53 13.20
N ASN A 42 -5.39 8.04 14.44
CA ASN A 42 -5.24 8.87 15.63
C ASN A 42 -3.77 8.98 16.08
N ILE A 43 -2.85 8.30 15.40
CA ILE A 43 -1.41 8.36 15.70
C ILE A 43 -0.77 9.32 14.71
N LYS A 44 -0.31 10.47 15.21
CA LYS A 44 0.42 11.45 14.41
C LYS A 44 1.79 10.91 14.03
N HIS A 45 2.18 11.11 12.77
CA HIS A 45 3.45 10.61 12.23
C HIS A 45 4.66 11.21 12.96
N LEU A 46 4.60 12.51 13.26
CA LEU A 46 5.66 13.28 13.94
C LEU A 46 5.35 13.59 15.42
N GLY A 47 4.47 12.84 16.07
CA GLY A 47 4.18 13.02 17.49
C GLY A 47 3.59 14.40 17.79
N LEU A 48 4.27 15.21 18.62
CA LEU A 48 3.82 16.55 19.04
C LEU A 48 4.25 17.67 18.09
N THR A 49 5.03 17.37 17.04
CA THR A 49 5.54 18.38 16.09
C THR A 49 4.42 19.18 15.41
N TYR A 50 3.21 18.61 15.29
CA TYR A 50 2.03 19.33 14.76
C TYR A 50 1.64 20.58 15.58
N LEU A 51 2.07 20.67 16.85
CA LEU A 51 1.82 21.84 17.70
C LEU A 51 2.68 23.05 17.32
N VAL A 52 3.83 22.81 16.67
CA VAL A 52 4.75 23.87 16.20
C VAL A 52 4.57 24.08 14.69
N PHE A 53 4.31 23.01 13.95
CA PHE A 53 4.10 23.03 12.50
C PHE A 53 2.71 22.49 12.18
N PRO A 54 1.69 23.34 12.00
CA PRO A 54 0.31 22.89 11.80
C PRO A 54 0.12 22.02 10.56
N ASP A 55 0.99 22.17 9.55
CA ASP A 55 0.96 21.35 8.33
C ASP A 55 1.50 19.92 8.54
N ALA A 56 2.16 19.65 9.68
CA ALA A 56 2.70 18.34 10.03
C ALA A 56 1.65 17.39 10.62
N ASP A 57 0.39 17.48 10.17
CA ASP A 57 -0.74 16.74 10.73
C ASP A 57 -0.94 15.31 10.16
N PHE A 58 0.06 14.81 9.42
CA PHE A 58 -0.01 13.50 8.79
C PHE A 58 -0.19 12.36 9.81
N SER A 59 -1.07 11.42 9.50
CA SER A 59 -1.32 10.23 10.33
C SER A 59 -0.42 9.05 9.92
N ARG A 60 -0.19 8.11 10.85
CA ARG A 60 0.42 6.82 10.50
C ARG A 60 -0.44 6.03 9.51
N PHE A 61 -1.76 6.21 9.53
CA PHE A 61 -2.67 5.58 8.57
C PHE A 61 -2.36 5.96 7.12
N SER A 62 -2.27 7.26 6.82
CA SER A 62 -1.96 7.74 5.47
C SER A 62 -0.57 7.32 5.02
N HIS A 63 0.39 7.32 5.96
CA HIS A 63 1.73 6.83 5.70
C HIS A 63 1.76 5.35 5.31
N SER A 64 1.15 4.45 6.10
CA SER A 64 1.09 3.01 5.78
C SER A 64 0.38 2.74 4.44
N LEU A 65 -0.66 3.52 4.13
CA LEU A 65 -1.35 3.44 2.84
C LEU A 65 -0.42 3.83 1.67
N GLY A 66 0.37 4.88 1.85
CA GLY A 66 1.39 5.31 0.88
C GLY A 66 2.49 4.25 0.68
N VAL A 67 2.99 3.64 1.76
CA VAL A 67 4.00 2.56 1.68
C VAL A 67 3.47 1.38 0.87
N CYS A 68 2.25 0.91 1.14
CA CYS A 68 1.59 -0.14 0.37
C CYS A 68 1.55 0.17 -1.14
N HIS A 69 1.18 1.41 -1.49
CA HIS A 69 1.13 1.86 -2.87
C HIS A 69 2.52 1.86 -3.52
N LEU A 70 3.52 2.43 -2.84
CA LEU A 70 4.89 2.52 -3.32
C LEU A 70 5.53 1.14 -3.48
N THR A 71 5.28 0.20 -2.57
CA THR A 71 5.75 -1.19 -2.71
C THR A 71 5.23 -1.80 -4.01
N GLY A 72 3.95 -1.59 -4.35
CA GLY A 72 3.39 -2.03 -5.62
C GLY A 72 4.12 -1.43 -6.84
N GLN A 73 4.34 -0.12 -6.83
CA GLN A 73 5.03 0.57 -7.93
C GLN A 73 6.49 0.13 -8.10
N ILE A 74 7.20 -0.10 -6.98
CA ILE A 74 8.58 -0.59 -6.98
C ILE A 74 8.64 -1.98 -7.60
N LEU A 75 7.77 -2.91 -7.18
CA LEU A 75 7.74 -4.26 -7.72
C LEU A 75 7.39 -4.28 -9.21
N GLU A 76 6.43 -3.46 -9.63
CA GLU A 76 6.09 -3.32 -11.05
C GLU A 76 7.29 -2.80 -11.87
N SER A 77 8.00 -1.80 -11.35
CA SER A 77 9.20 -1.25 -11.99
C SER A 77 10.32 -2.27 -12.08
N LEU A 78 10.53 -3.09 -11.03
CA LEU A 78 11.51 -4.17 -11.03
C LEU A 78 11.19 -5.23 -12.08
N ILE A 79 9.94 -5.69 -12.16
CA ILE A 79 9.50 -6.67 -13.16
C ILE A 79 9.64 -6.12 -14.58
N LYS A 80 9.35 -4.83 -14.79
CA LYS A 80 9.51 -4.18 -16.10
C LYS A 80 10.98 -4.10 -16.50
N ASN A 81 11.85 -3.75 -15.56
CA ASN A 81 13.29 -3.62 -15.80
C ASN A 81 13.98 -4.98 -16.00
N SER A 82 13.58 -6.03 -15.28
CA SER A 82 14.11 -7.39 -15.48
C SER A 82 13.81 -7.91 -16.89
N LYS A 83 12.56 -7.76 -17.33
CA LYS A 83 12.12 -8.09 -18.70
C LYS A 83 12.92 -7.32 -19.76
N LYS A 84 13.16 -6.01 -19.55
CA LYS A 84 13.94 -5.18 -20.48
C LYS A 84 15.41 -5.64 -20.57
N ALA A 85 15.98 -6.12 -19.47
CA ALA A 85 17.34 -6.63 -19.43
C ALA A 85 17.50 -8.05 -20.01
N ALA A 86 16.44 -8.63 -20.59
CA ALA A 86 16.36 -10.03 -21.01
C ALA A 86 16.69 -11.04 -19.90
N ARG A 87 16.62 -10.60 -18.64
CA ARG A 87 16.76 -11.45 -17.46
C ARG A 87 15.37 -11.93 -17.08
N ASN A 88 15.05 -13.16 -17.49
CA ASN A 88 13.78 -13.84 -17.14
C ASN A 88 13.86 -14.56 -15.79
N ASP A 89 14.85 -14.23 -14.96
CA ASP A 89 15.06 -14.80 -13.63
C ASP A 89 14.07 -14.25 -12.59
N PHE A 90 13.58 -13.03 -12.77
CA PHE A 90 12.71 -12.36 -11.80
C PHE A 90 11.24 -12.37 -12.25
N TYR A 91 10.48 -13.34 -11.73
CA TYR A 91 9.03 -13.41 -11.85
C TYR A 91 8.39 -13.43 -10.46
N LEU A 92 7.39 -12.58 -10.26
CA LEU A 92 6.59 -12.57 -9.04
C LEU A 92 5.15 -12.92 -9.39
N SER A 93 4.60 -13.89 -8.67
CA SER A 93 3.18 -14.21 -8.76
C SER A 93 2.34 -13.05 -8.19
N PRO A 94 1.09 -12.86 -8.64
CA PRO A 94 0.22 -11.82 -8.10
C PRO A 94 -0.01 -11.92 -6.59
N LYS A 95 0.06 -13.16 -6.04
CA LYS A 95 -0.04 -13.41 -4.60
C LYS A 95 1.17 -12.91 -3.83
N GLU A 96 2.37 -13.05 -4.40
CA GLU A 96 3.60 -12.53 -3.77
C GLU A 96 3.60 -11.00 -3.78
N ILE A 97 3.20 -10.38 -4.89
CA ILE A 97 3.04 -8.92 -4.98
C ILE A 97 2.07 -8.43 -3.89
N GLN A 98 0.93 -9.10 -3.74
CA GLN A 98 -0.03 -8.77 -2.67
C GLN A 98 0.60 -8.95 -1.29
N LYS A 99 1.34 -10.04 -1.04
CA LYS A 99 2.03 -10.27 0.24
C LYS A 99 3.03 -9.16 0.59
N TYR A 100 3.81 -8.68 -0.38
CA TYR A 100 4.72 -7.56 -0.16
C TYR A 100 3.99 -6.25 0.10
N ARG A 101 2.91 -5.97 -0.62
CA ARG A 101 2.05 -4.80 -0.36
C ARG A 101 1.43 -4.83 1.03
N LEU A 102 0.96 -5.99 1.48
CA LEU A 102 0.47 -6.20 2.84
C LEU A 102 1.56 -5.99 3.89
N ALA A 103 2.79 -6.44 3.61
CA ALA A 103 3.93 -6.16 4.48
C ALA A 103 4.26 -4.65 4.57
N GLY A 104 3.89 -3.87 3.56
CA GLY A 104 3.98 -2.40 3.62
C GLY A 104 2.87 -1.72 4.42
N LEU A 105 1.75 -2.41 4.71
CA LEU A 105 0.68 -1.89 5.55
C LEU A 105 0.97 -2.06 7.06
N LEU A 106 1.61 -3.17 7.45
CA LEU A 106 1.87 -3.56 8.84
C LEU A 106 3.23 -3.05 9.34
#